data_AF-A0A3B9WS07-F1
#
_entry.id   AF-A0A3B9WS07-F1
#
_cell.length_a   1.000
_cell.length_b   1.000
_cell.length_c   1.000
_cell.angle_alpha   90.00
_cell.angle_beta   90.00
_cell.angle_gamma   90.00
#
_symmetry.space_group_name_H-M   'P 1'
#
loop_
_entity.id
_entity.type
_entity.pdbx_description
1 polymer ?
#
loop_
_entity_poly.entity_id
_entity_poly.type
_entity_poly.pdbx_seq_one_letter_code
_entity_poly.pdbx_strand_id
1 'polypeptide(L)' 'MSFPALTSVAQVRNALGGQSYLADEGLATAVFLALSLKRPLLLEGEAGVGKTEL' A
#
# COMPACT_ATOMS: atom_id res chain seq x y z
N MET A 1 -13.16 4.29 13.74
CA MET A 1 -12.99 3.75 12.37
C MET A 1 -12.18 2.47 12.50
N SER A 2 -12.76 1.32 12.16
CA SER A 2 -12.02 0.04 12.12
C SER A 2 -11.55 -0.16 10.69
N PHE A 3 -10.23 -0.20 10.50
CA PHE A 3 -9.67 -0.57 9.20
C PHE A 3 -9.70 -2.09 9.10
N PRO A 4 -10.20 -2.68 8.00
CA PRO A 4 -10.13 -4.12 7.81
C PRO A 4 -8.66 -4.55 7.91
N ALA A 5 -8.41 -5.61 8.69
CA ALA A 5 -7.07 -6.18 8.76
C ALA A 5 -6.71 -6.76 7.39
N LEU A 6 -5.76 -6.13 6.70
CA LEU A 6 -5.21 -6.65 5.46
C LEU A 6 -4.27 -7.80 5.81
N THR A 7 -4.65 -9.03 5.48
CA THR A 7 -3.92 -10.25 5.83
C THR A 7 -3.09 -10.81 4.67
N SER A 8 -3.13 -10.18 3.49
CA SER A 8 -2.33 -10.58 2.34
C SER A 8 -1.98 -9.42 1.41
N VAL A 9 -0.92 -9.60 0.62
CA VAL A 9 -0.48 -8.66 -0.42
C VAL A 9 -1.59 -8.39 -1.45
N ALA A 10 -2.35 -9.42 -1.83
CA ALA A 10 -3.45 -9.28 -2.78
C ALA A 10 -4.58 -8.37 -2.24
N GLN A 11 -4.87 -8.45 -0.95
CA GLN A 11 -5.84 -7.56 -0.31
C GLN A 11 -5.36 -6.12 -0.29
N VAL A 12 -4.06 -5.89 -0.02
CA VAL A 12 -3.45 -4.55 -0.09
C VAL A 12 -3.58 -3.99 -1.50
N ARG A 13 -3.21 -4.75 -2.53
CA ARG A 13 -3.29 -4.32 -3.92
C ARG A 13 -4.73 -3.99 -4.36
N ASN A 14 -5.71 -4.79 -3.95
CA ASN A 14 -7.12 -4.53 -4.23
C ASN A 14 -7.64 -3.29 -3.48
N ALA A 15 -7.26 -3.11 -2.22
CA ALA A 15 -7.64 -1.94 -1.43
C ALA A 15 -7.08 -0.65 -2.04
N LEU A 16 -5.82 -0.68 -2.47
CA LEU A 16 -5.16 0.42 -3.18
C LEU A 16 -5.83 0.69 -4.54
N GLY A 17 -6.09 -0.36 -5.33
CA GLY A 17 -6.81 -0.22 -6.60
C GLY A 17 -8.21 0.38 -6.44
N GLY A 18 -8.91 0.07 -5.34
CA GLY A 18 -10.19 0.68 -4.99
C GLY A 18 -10.12 2.17 -4.66
N GLN A 19 -8.94 2.71 -4.37
CA GLN A 19 -8.68 4.14 -4.18
C GLN A 19 -8.01 4.78 -5.42
N SER A 20 -8.11 4.14 -6.58
CA SER A 20 -7.42 4.56 -7.81
C SER A 20 -5.88 4.55 -7.70
N TYR A 21 -5.33 3.82 -6.74
CA TYR A 21 -3.90 3.66 -6.54
C TYR A 21 -3.40 2.38 -7.23
N LEU A 22 -2.67 2.55 -8.33
CA LEU A 22 -2.07 1.44 -9.08
C LEU A 22 -0.82 0.93 -8.37
N ALA A 23 -1.01 0.01 -7.43
CA ALA A 23 0.09 -0.73 -6.82
C ALA A 23 0.47 -1.94 -7.67
N ASP A 24 1.75 -2.02 -8.03
CA ASP A 24 2.36 -3.26 -8.47
C ASP A 24 2.55 -4.22 -7.29
N GLU A 25 3.03 -5.43 -7.58
CA GLU A 25 3.25 -6.46 -6.56
C GLU A 25 4.31 -6.04 -5.54
N GLY A 26 5.35 -5.31 -5.96
CA GLY A 26 6.42 -4.85 -5.09
C GLY A 26 5.93 -3.83 -4.06
N LEU A 27 5.18 -2.83 -4.51
CA LEU A 27 4.58 -1.81 -3.67
C LEU A 27 3.55 -2.41 -2.72
N ALA A 28 2.65 -3.28 -3.21
CA ALA A 28 1.69 -3.96 -2.35
C ALA A 28 2.38 -4.80 -1.26
N THR A 29 3.50 -5.44 -1.59
CA THR A 29 4.31 -6.20 -0.63
C THR A 29 4.98 -5.29 0.40
N ALA A 30 5.59 -4.19 -0.04
CA ALA A 30 6.22 -3.21 0.85
C ALA A 30 5.21 -2.62 1.85
N VAL A 31 4.00 -2.27 1.38
CA VAL A 31 2.91 -1.78 2.21
C VAL A 31 2.43 -2.85 3.19
N PHE A 32 2.23 -4.09 2.73
CA PHE A 32 1.86 -5.20 3.60
C PHE A 32 2.88 -5.42 4.73
N LEU A 33 4.17 -5.37 4.42
CA LEU A 33 5.25 -5.50 5.41
C LEU A 33 5.28 -4.32 6.37
N ALA A 34 5.14 -3.08 5.88
CA ALA A 34 5.10 -1.88 6.72
C ALA A 34 3.96 -1.94 7.74
N LEU A 35 2.76 -2.35 7.31
CA LEU A 35 1.59 -2.55 8.17
C LEU A 35 1.83 -3.68 9.18
N SER A 36 2.36 -4.82 8.73
CA SER A 36 2.61 -6.00 9.57
C SER A 36 3.68 -5.75 10.64
N LEU A 37 4.75 -5.03 10.27
CA LEU A 37 5.87 -4.70 11.15
C LEU A 37 5.60 -3.45 11.99
N LYS A 38 4.51 -2.72 11.72
CA LYS A 38 4.21 -1.40 12.33
C LYS A 38 5.38 -0.43 12.16
N ARG A 39 5.97 -0.39 10.96
CA ARG A 39 7.10 0.46 10.62
C ARG A 39 6.67 1.45 9.54
N PRO A 40 7.15 2.71 9.58
CA PRO A 40 6.88 3.68 8.54
C PRO A 40 7.50 3.21 7.22
N LEU A 41 6.81 3.46 6.11
CA LEU A 41 7.26 3.20 4.75
C LEU A 41 7.61 4.52 4.07
N LEU A 42 8.82 4.61 3.50
CA LEU A 42 9.22 5.73 2.65
C LEU A 42 9.05 5.31 1.18
N LEU A 43 8.34 6.12 0.38
CA LEU A 43 8.08 5.84 -1.03
C LEU A 43 8.83 6.80 -1.96
N GLU A 44 9.94 6.34 -2.55
CA GLU A 44 10.75 7.10 -3.53
C GLU A 44 10.41 6.76 -4.99
N GLY A 45 10.71 7.64 -5.98
CA GLY A 45 10.25 7.55 -7.39
C GLY A 45 9.58 8.83 -7.97
N GLU A 46 9.17 8.83 -9.24
CA GLU A 46 8.65 10.01 -9.97
C GLU A 46 7.29 10.53 -9.48
N ALA A 47 7.10 11.85 -9.49
CA ALA A 47 5.85 12.49 -9.11
C ALA A 47 4.72 12.09 -10.09
N GLY A 48 3.60 11.56 -9.57
CA GLY A 48 2.45 11.12 -10.39
C GLY A 48 1.98 9.69 -10.14
N VAL A 49 2.74 8.87 -9.39
CA VAL A 49 2.34 7.51 -8.98
C VAL A 49 1.65 7.46 -7.61
N GLY A 50 0.99 8.56 -7.22
CA GLY A 50 0.17 8.71 -5.99
C GLY A 50 0.92 8.72 -4.64
N LYS A 51 2.21 9.06 -4.63
CA LYS A 51 3.09 9.08 -3.43
C LYS A 51 2.61 9.92 -2.24
N THR A 52 1.60 10.76 -2.46
CA THR A 52 1.05 11.68 -1.46
C THR A 52 -0.22 11.13 -0.80
N GLU A 53 -0.81 10.07 -1.36
CA GLU A 53 -2.11 9.53 -0.92
C GLU A 53 -2.00 8.25 -0.07
N LEU A 54 -0.78 7.72 0.12
CA LEU A 54 -0.49 6.52 0.91
C LEU A 54 0.15 6.85 2.28
#